data_AF-A0A3A2IVN3-F1
#
_entry.id   AF-A0A3A2IVN3-F1
#
_cell.length_a   1.000
_cell.length_b   1.000
_cell.length_c   1.000
_cell.angle_alpha   90.00
_cell.angle_beta   90.00
_cell.angle_gamma   90.00
#
_symmetry.space_group_name_H-M   'P 1'
#
loop_
_entity.id
_entity.type
_entity.pdbx_description
1 polymer ?
#
loop_
_entity_poly.entity_id
_entity_poly.type
_entity_poly.pdbx_seq_one_letter_code
_entity_poly.pdbx_strand_id
1 'polypeptide(L)'
;MNKLKQLFAGLILTALGLGTAHADYTLNLMKGVTKVSNDIYDLHMLILWICVIIGVIVFGAMFYSIYHHRKSKGHQAAQFHENT
;
A
#
# COMPACT_ATOMS: atom_id res chain seq x y z
N MET A 1 26.73 2.13 37.58
CA MET A 1 26.34 3.55 37.64
C MET A 1 26.12 4.18 36.26
N ASN A 2 26.83 3.76 35.21
CA ASN A 2 26.72 4.40 33.88
C ASN A 2 25.41 4.08 33.16
N LYS A 3 24.90 2.83 33.26
CA LYS A 3 23.60 2.44 32.67
C LYS A 3 22.42 3.24 33.24
N LEU A 4 22.43 3.51 34.55
CA LEU A 4 21.38 4.31 35.19
C LEU A 4 21.40 5.76 34.69
N LYS A 5 22.59 6.36 34.55
CA LYS A 5 22.74 7.70 33.96
C LYS A 5 22.28 7.76 32.50
N GLN A 6 22.51 6.71 31.71
CA GLN A 6 22.04 6.64 30.33
C GLN A 6 20.52 6.44 30.22
N LEU A 7 19.92 5.70 31.14
CA LEU A 7 18.46 5.56 31.21
C LEU A 7 17.80 6.88 31.60
N PHE A 8 18.36 7.61 32.58
CA PHE A 8 17.87 8.95 32.93
C PHE A 8 18.08 9.96 31.79
N ALA A 9 19.20 9.91 31.08
CA ALA A 9 19.44 10.77 29.92
C ALA A 9 18.44 10.48 28.78
N GLY A 10 18.14 9.20 28.52
CA GLY A 10 17.13 8.81 27.54
C GLY A 10 15.72 9.24 27.92
N LEU A 11 15.35 9.11 29.20
CA LEU A 11 14.06 9.55 29.73
C LEU A 11 13.90 11.07 29.72
N ILE A 12 14.98 11.81 29.95
CA ILE A 12 15.00 13.27 29.86
C ILE A 12 14.88 13.72 28.40
N LEU A 13 15.55 13.05 27.46
CA LEU A 13 15.44 13.34 26.02
C LEU A 13 14.00 13.14 25.50
N THR A 14 13.32 12.08 25.95
CA THR A 14 11.92 11.82 25.57
C THR A 14 10.95 12.79 26.26
N ALA A 15 11.19 13.14 27.53
CA ALA A 15 10.37 14.11 28.27
C ALA A 15 10.51 15.55 27.76
N LEU A 16 11.67 15.92 27.21
CA LEU A 16 11.92 17.23 26.58
C LEU A 16 11.27 17.38 25.19
N GLY A 17 10.55 16.36 24.70
CA GLY A 17 9.78 16.47 23.46
C GLY A 17 10.63 16.69 22.22
N LEU A 18 11.90 16.25 22.23
CA LEU A 18 12.71 16.12 21.01
C LEU A 18 11.99 15.10 20.12
N GLY A 19 11.12 15.61 19.26
CA GLY A 19 10.27 14.82 18.39
C GLY A 19 11.09 13.83 17.57
N THR A 20 10.47 12.69 17.25
CA THR A 20 11.03 11.77 16.28
C THR A 20 11.26 12.49 14.96
N ALA A 21 12.44 12.33 14.37
CA ALA A 21 12.68 12.79 13.01
C ALA A 21 11.75 12.01 12.07
N HIS A 22 10.67 12.64 11.64
CA HIS A 22 9.79 12.10 10.60
C HIS A 22 10.44 12.42 9.26
N ALA A 23 11.13 11.43 8.68
CA ALA A 23 11.48 11.51 7.28
C ALA A 23 10.19 11.43 6.46
N ASP A 24 9.97 12.40 5.57
CA ASP A 24 8.83 12.37 4.68
C ASP A 24 9.02 11.23 3.67
N TYR A 25 8.15 10.22 3.72
CA TYR A 25 8.15 9.11 2.77
C TYR A 25 7.42 9.56 1.50
N THR A 26 8.08 10.40 0.72
CA THR A 26 7.58 10.85 -0.59
C THR A 26 7.61 9.70 -1.58
N LEU A 27 6.51 8.95 -1.65
CA LEU A 27 6.29 7.84 -2.57
C LEU A 27 5.66 8.27 -3.92
N ASN A 28 5.21 9.52 -4.00
CA ASN A 28 4.56 10.08 -5.18
C ASN A 28 5.50 11.01 -5.96
N LEU A 29 5.14 11.34 -7.20
CA LEU A 29 5.85 12.31 -8.03
C LEU A 29 5.78 13.70 -7.38
N MET A 30 6.86 14.46 -7.57
CA MET A 30 6.91 15.85 -7.12
C MET A 30 6.06 16.73 -8.06
N LYS A 31 5.21 17.58 -7.48
CA LYS A 31 4.35 18.48 -8.27
C LYS A 31 5.21 19.54 -8.95
N GLY A 32 5.26 19.53 -10.28
CA GLY A 32 6.08 20.48 -11.01
C GLY A 32 5.50 21.89 -11.04
N VAL A 33 6.38 22.86 -11.29
CA VAL A 33 6.05 24.30 -11.26
C VAL A 33 5.55 24.84 -12.60
N THR A 34 5.56 24.02 -13.65
CA THR A 34 5.07 24.36 -14.99
C THR A 34 3.67 23.79 -15.22
N LYS A 35 2.89 24.42 -16.11
CA LYS A 35 1.55 23.95 -16.47
C LYS A 35 1.57 22.49 -16.97
N VAL A 36 2.48 22.19 -17.91
CA VAL A 36 2.65 20.84 -18.47
C VAL A 36 2.97 19.79 -17.39
N SER A 37 3.78 20.14 -16.39
CA SER A 37 4.11 19.19 -15.33
C SER A 37 2.95 18.93 -14.38
N ASN A 38 2.03 19.89 -14.20
CA ASN A 38 0.81 19.67 -13.43
C ASN A 38 -0.13 18.74 -14.19
N ASP A 39 -0.28 18.95 -15.51
CA ASP A 39 -1.09 18.07 -16.35
C ASP A 39 -0.57 16.62 -16.27
N ILE A 40 0.74 16.40 -16.42
CA ILE A 40 1.32 15.05 -16.31
C ILE A 40 1.09 14.43 -14.92
N TYR A 41 1.17 15.22 -13.84
CA TYR A 41 0.90 14.75 -12.49
C TYR A 41 -0.55 14.26 -12.35
N ASP A 42 -1.51 15.01 -12.88
CA ASP A 42 -2.93 14.64 -12.84
C ASP A 42 -3.21 13.39 -13.68
N LEU A 43 -2.58 13.28 -14.86
CA LEU A 43 -2.65 12.10 -15.71
C LEU A 43 -2.05 10.86 -15.03
N HIS A 44 -0.91 11.02 -14.35
CA HIS A 44 -0.29 9.94 -13.58
C HIS A 44 -1.23 9.44 -12.49
N MET A 45 -1.81 10.35 -11.70
CA MET A 45 -2.73 9.98 -10.62
C MET A 45 -4.00 9.32 -11.14
N LEU A 46 -4.53 9.77 -12.27
CA LEU A 46 -5.69 9.13 -12.91
C LEU A 46 -5.39 7.68 -13.29
N ILE A 47 -4.28 7.43 -14.01
CA ILE A 47 -3.91 6.08 -14.46
C ILE A 47 -3.60 5.19 -13.26
N LEU A 48 -2.91 5.70 -12.24
CA LEU A 48 -2.64 4.96 -11.02
C LEU A 48 -3.94 4.47 -10.36
N TRP A 49 -4.94 5.34 -10.25
CA TRP A 49 -6.24 4.96 -9.69
C TRP A 49 -6.99 3.93 -10.54
N ILE A 50 -6.90 4.03 -11.87
CA ILE A 50 -7.45 3.00 -12.78
C ILE A 50 -6.81 1.64 -12.50
N CYS A 51 -5.48 1.59 -12.41
CA CYS A 51 -4.74 0.35 -12.10
C CYS A 51 -5.14 -0.23 -10.73
N VAL A 52 -5.31 0.61 -9.70
CA VAL A 52 -5.75 0.17 -8.37
C VAL A 52 -7.14 -0.44 -8.42
N ILE A 53 -8.09 0.18 -9.12
CA ILE A 53 -9.47 -0.32 -9.25
C ILE A 53 -9.48 -1.68 -9.94
N ILE A 54 -8.76 -1.81 -11.07
CA ILE A 54 -8.66 -3.09 -11.79
C ILE A 54 -8.00 -4.15 -10.91
N GLY A 55 -6.92 -3.79 -10.20
CA GLY A 55 -6.27 -4.67 -9.24
C GLY A 55 -7.25 -5.21 -8.20
N VAL A 56 -8.01 -4.33 -7.55
CA VAL A 56 -9.03 -4.73 -6.55
C VAL A 56 -10.07 -5.65 -7.16
N ILE A 57 -10.54 -5.40 -8.40
CA ILE A 57 -11.51 -6.25 -9.09
C ILE A 57 -10.94 -7.65 -9.35
N VAL A 58 -9.73 -7.72 -9.92
CA VAL A 58 -9.07 -9.00 -10.25
C VAL A 58 -8.75 -9.79 -8.99
N PHE A 59 -8.15 -9.16 -7.99
CA PHE A 59 -7.88 -9.80 -6.70
C PHE A 59 -9.18 -10.24 -6.03
N GLY A 60 -10.23 -9.42 -6.07
CA GLY A 60 -11.55 -9.77 -5.57
C GLY A 60 -12.13 -11.02 -6.24
N ALA A 61 -12.08 -11.08 -7.57
CA ALA A 61 -12.52 -12.25 -8.34
C ALA A 61 -11.70 -13.51 -8.00
N MET A 62 -10.39 -13.35 -7.80
CA MET A 62 -9.50 -14.45 -7.37
C MET A 62 -9.86 -14.94 -5.96
N PHE A 63 -10.02 -14.03 -4.99
CA PHE A 63 -10.43 -14.36 -3.62
C PHE A 63 -11.78 -15.07 -3.59
N TYR A 64 -12.76 -14.56 -4.35
CA TYR A 64 -14.07 -15.19 -4.50
C TYR A 64 -13.95 -16.61 -5.06
N SER A 65 -13.18 -16.78 -6.15
CA SER A 65 -12.99 -18.07 -6.80
C SER A 65 -12.39 -19.11 -5.85
N ILE A 66 -11.38 -18.73 -5.07
CA ILE A 66 -10.74 -19.61 -4.08
C ILE A 66 -11.69 -19.96 -2.93
N TYR A 67 -12.42 -18.97 -2.40
CA TYR A 67 -13.33 -19.20 -1.26
C TYR A 67 -14.53 -20.08 -1.64
N HIS A 68 -15.08 -19.85 -2.84
CA HIS A 68 -16.25 -20.56 -3.34
C HIS A 68 -15.89 -21.96 -3.83
N HIS A 69 -14.95 -22.08 -4.77
CA HIS A 69 -14.60 -23.35 -5.43
C HIS A 69 -13.58 -24.20 -4.66
N ARG A 70 -13.49 -23.99 -3.34
CA ARG A 70 -12.51 -24.71 -2.52
C ARG A 70 -12.82 -26.20 -2.50
N LYS A 71 -11.79 -27.02 -2.76
CA LYS A 71 -11.86 -28.49 -2.70
C LYS A 71 -12.49 -29.03 -1.41
N SER A 72 -12.23 -28.38 -0.27
CA SER A 72 -12.76 -28.82 1.03
C SER A 72 -14.29 -28.72 1.15
N LYS A 73 -14.97 -28.03 0.23
CA LYS A 73 -16.43 -27.97 0.15
C LYS A 73 -17.01 -29.02 -0.83
N GLY A 74 -16.20 -29.94 -1.34
CA GLY A 74 -16.65 -31.00 -2.26
C GLY A 74 -16.86 -30.56 -3.70
N HIS A 75 -16.31 -29.40 -4.10
CA HIS A 75 -16.42 -28.93 -5.48
C HIS A 75 -15.62 -29.83 -6.42
N GLN A 76 -16.29 -30.40 -7.43
CA GLN A 76 -15.66 -31.16 -8.51
C GLN A 76 -15.28 -30.20 -9.64
N ALA A 77 -14.07 -30.33 -10.18
CA ALA A 77 -13.60 -29.50 -11.27
C ALA A 77 -14.41 -29.80 -12.54
N ALA A 78 -15.06 -28.79 -13.10
CA ALA A 78 -15.75 -28.94 -14.38
C ALA A 78 -14.72 -28.95 -15.53
N GLN A 79 -14.97 -29.79 -16.54
CA GLN A 79 -14.11 -29.93 -17.71
C GLN A 79 -14.72 -29.14 -18.87
N PHE A 80 -14.25 -27.91 -19.08
CA PHE A 80 -14.64 -27.08 -20.22
C PHE A 80 -13.55 -27.15 -21.30
N HIS A 81 -13.94 -27.30 -22.58
CA HIS A 81 -13.00 -27.39 -23.70
C HIS A 81 -12.92 -26.11 -24.54
N GLU A 82 -13.89 -25.20 -24.43
CA GLU A 82 -13.89 -23.92 -25.14
C GLU A 82 -14.86 -22.92 -24.47
N ASN A 83 -14.60 -21.63 -24.67
CA ASN A 83 -15.42 -20.51 -24.19
C ASN A 83 -15.32 -19.39 -25.24
N THR A 84 -16.46 -18.95 -25.78
CA THR A 84 -16.57 -17.86 -26.78
C THR A 84 -16.86 -16.55 -26.06
#